data_AF-A0A920WAZ3-F1
#
_entry.id   AF-A0A920WAZ3-F1
#
_cell.length_a   1.000
_cell.length_b   1.000
_cell.length_c   1.000
_cell.angle_alpha   90.00
_cell.angle_beta   90.00
_cell.angle_gamma   90.00
#
_symmetry.space_group_name_H-M   'P 1'
#
loop_
_entity.id
_entity.type
_entity.pdbx_description
1 polymer ?
#
loop_
_entity_poly.entity_id
_entity_poly.type
_entity_poly.pdbx_seq_one_letter_code
_entity_poly.pdbx_strand_id
1 'polypeptide(L)' 'MNQQEITMHLRESGTRVTPQRVGIAEAVINSTDHPSVQQILEE' A
#
# COMPACT_ATOMS: atom_id res chain seq x y z
N MET A 1 6.61 4.47 -4.85
CA MET A 1 6.71 3.08 -5.36
C MET A 1 5.48 2.77 -6.19
N ASN A 2 5.63 2.09 -7.33
CA ASN A 2 4.50 1.76 -8.20
C ASN A 2 3.80 0.44 -7.77
N GLN A 3 2.60 0.20 -8.30
CA GLN A 3 1.82 -1.00 -7.93
C GLN A 3 2.49 -2.34 -8.24
N GLN A 4 3.36 -2.41 -9.26
CA GLN A 4 4.06 -3.64 -9.63
C GLN A 4 5.13 -3.98 -8.58
N GLU A 5 5.89 -2.99 -8.16
CA GLU A 5 6.88 -3.10 -7.08
C GLU A 5 6.21 -3.47 -5.74
N ILE A 6 5.09 -2.82 -5.40
CA ILE A 6 4.29 -3.14 -4.21
C ILE A 6 3.81 -4.59 -4.24
N THR A 7 3.26 -5.02 -5.37
CA THR A 7 2.75 -6.39 -5.53
C THR A 7 3.85 -7.42 -5.35
N MET A 8 5.05 -7.16 -5.88
CA MET A 8 6.20 -8.04 -5.76
C MET A 8 6.64 -8.19 -4.31
N HIS A 9 6.82 -7.07 -3.58
CA HIS A 9 7.17 -7.10 -2.16
C HIS A 9 6.11 -7.80 -1.28
N LEU A 10 4.82 -7.60 -1.58
CA LEU A 10 3.75 -8.31 -0.87
C LEU A 10 3.84 -9.82 -1.12
N ARG A 11 4.14 -10.27 -2.34
CA ARG A 11 4.33 -11.71 -2.63
C ARG A 11 5.55 -12.29 -1.94
N GLU A 12 6.68 -11.60 -2.00
CA GLU A 12 7.95 -12.03 -1.39
C GLU A 12 7.85 -12.15 0.12
N SER A 13 7.09 -11.27 0.77
CA SER A 13 6.79 -11.36 2.21
C SER A 13 5.78 -12.46 2.58
N GLY A 14 5.26 -13.21 1.61
CA GLY A 14 4.20 -14.20 1.83
C GLY A 14 2.83 -13.57 2.11
N THR A 15 2.68 -12.26 1.93
CA THR A 15 1.43 -11.54 2.14
C THR A 15 0.50 -11.76 0.95
N ARG A 16 -0.73 -12.22 1.22
CA ARG A 16 -1.76 -12.32 0.18
C ARG A 16 -1.97 -10.95 -0.49
N VAL A 17 -1.80 -10.91 -1.81
CA VAL A 17 -2.03 -9.73 -2.63
C VAL A 17 -3.52 -9.59 -2.90
N THR A 18 -4.10 -8.48 -2.44
CA THR A 18 -5.49 -8.10 -2.74
C THR A 18 -5.50 -6.65 -3.21
N PRO A 19 -6.46 -6.23 -4.05
CA PRO A 19 -6.54 -4.83 -4.51
C PRO A 19 -6.49 -3.83 -3.35
N GLN A 20 -7.23 -4.10 -2.27
CA GLN A 20 -7.23 -3.25 -1.07
C GLN A 20 -5.84 -3.14 -0.43
N ARG A 21 -5.10 -4.24 -0.27
CA ARG A 21 -3.76 -4.21 0.34
C ARG A 21 -2.74 -3.49 -0.53
N VAL A 22 -2.85 -3.62 -1.86
CA VAL A 22 -1.99 -2.87 -2.79
C VAL A 22 -2.30 -1.39 -2.69
N GLY A 23 -3.58 -1.00 -2.68
CA GLY A 23 -3.99 0.40 -2.54
C GLY A 23 -3.55 1.03 -1.20
N ILE A 24 -3.74 0.33 -0.08
CA ILE A 24 -3.27 0.80 1.23
C ILE A 24 -1.75 0.97 1.25
N ALA A 25 -1.00 -0.01 0.73
CA ALA A 25 0.45 0.09 0.66
C ALA A 25 0.90 1.24 -0.26
N GLU A 26 0.20 1.46 -1.37
CA GLU A 26 0.47 2.58 -2.27
C GLU A 26 0.26 3.93 -1.58
N ALA A 27 -0.88 4.11 -0.90
CA ALA A 27 -1.19 5.33 -0.14
C ALA A 27 -0.15 5.59 0.96
N VAL A 28 0.22 4.56 1.75
CA VAL A 28 1.19 4.70 2.84
C VAL A 28 2.61 4.99 2.31
N ILE A 29 3.06 4.29 1.27
CA ILE A 29 4.44 4.40 0.76
C ILE A 29 4.65 5.70 -0.01
N ASN A 30 3.62 6.20 -0.68
CA ASN A 30 3.69 7.44 -1.46
C ASN A 30 3.28 8.69 -0.68
N SER A 31 2.78 8.54 0.55
CA SER A 31 2.53 9.67 1.45
C SER A 31 3.84 10.38 1.82
N THR A 32 3.78 11.71 1.91
CA THR A 32 4.92 12.54 2.36
C THR A 32 5.14 12.45 3.87
N ASP A 33 4.06 12.25 4.64
CA ASP A 33 4.06 12.06 6.09
C ASP A 33 3.63 10.63 6.46
N HIS A 34 3.52 10.34 7.77
CA HIS A 34 2.91 9.09 8.26
C HIS A 34 1.38 9.27 8.36
N PRO A 35 0.60 8.79 7.36
CA PRO A 35 -0.83 9.06 7.32
C PRO A 35 -1.56 8.29 8.43
N SER A 36 -2.58 8.91 8.99
CA SER A 36 -3.56 8.23 9.83
C SER A 36 -4.46 7.33 8.99
N VAL A 37 -5.15 6.39 9.64
CA VAL A 37 -6.12 5.53 8.97
C VAL A 37 -7.27 6.34 8.37
N GLN A 38 -7.70 7.44 9.01
CA GLN A 38 -8.74 8.32 8.45
C GLN A 38 -8.27 8.93 7.11
N GLN A 39 -7.04 9.41 7.04
CA GLN A 39 -6.49 10.00 5.82
C GLN A 39 -6.40 8.98 4.67
N ILE A 40 -6.00 7.73 4.95
CA ILE A 40 -5.95 6.66 3.94
C ILE A 40 -7.37 6.28 3.44
N LEU A 41 -8.39 6.41 4.29
CA LEU A 41 -9.76 6.08 3.94
C LEU A 41 -10.45 7.18 3.11
N GLU A 42 -10.01 8.43 3.30
CA GLU A 42 -10.58 9.63 2.67
C GLU A 42 -9.94 10.02 1.34
N GLU A 43 -8.81 9.39 0.98
CA GLU A 43 -8.20 9.42 -0.38
C GLU A 43 -8.97 8.56 -1.40
#